data_AF-K1RLD7-F1
#
_entry.id   AF-K1RLD7-F1
#
_cell.length_a   1.000
_cell.length_b   1.000
_cell.length_c   1.000
_cell.angle_alpha   90.00
_cell.angle_beta   90.00
_cell.angle_gamma   90.00
#
_symmetry.space_group_name_H-M   'P 1'
#
loop_
_entity.id
_entity.type
_entity.pdbx_description
1 polymer ?
#
loop_
_entity_poly.entity_id
_entity_poly.type
_entity_poly.pdbx_seq_one_letter_code
_entity_poly.pdbx_strand_id
1 'polypeptide(L)'
;MTTTPQTFFRFLAGAAVAAVALYLIWYFSSIVVYILVSAVLAVMGRPLVSRLTGVEIRGWRIPRWLAALCTLVVIWIVFATLCSLFVPLVFNKLNQFAHVDFATVVASIEEPLSRAQDYLQSLFAQPSSTFSLSEALTQTLRQVIDLDSLNALFSSIVGVVLSSVIAIFSISFITFFFLKDDGLFYTMVTSVFPERYHDNITRALDSVTVLLARYFTGILSESLLLMVIISLTMMAFGMKAADAAFIGLVMGVMNVVPYAGPLIGGIISVFVGIVTPIGDLSVGHTVTVIVGSLLILKGLDDFVLQPTLYS
;
A
#
# COMPACT_ATOMS: atom_id res chain seq x y z
N MET A 1 37.42 -24.20 -29.71
CA MET A 1 36.71 -23.00 -30.18
C MET A 1 37.71 -21.84 -30.19
N THR A 2 38.26 -21.50 -31.34
CA THR A 2 39.22 -20.40 -31.48
C THR A 2 38.46 -19.08 -31.52
N THR A 3 38.45 -18.35 -30.40
CA THR A 3 37.87 -17.01 -30.32
C THR A 3 38.71 -16.06 -31.18
N THR A 4 38.16 -15.63 -32.32
CA THR A 4 38.80 -14.61 -33.15
C THR A 4 38.76 -13.25 -32.41
N PRO A 5 39.82 -12.42 -32.47
CA PRO A 5 39.94 -11.17 -31.70
C PRO A 5 38.78 -10.18 -31.94
N GLN A 6 38.11 -10.25 -33.09
CA GLN A 6 36.93 -9.45 -33.41
C GLN A 6 35.68 -9.84 -32.59
N THR A 7 35.52 -11.12 -32.25
CA THR A 7 34.40 -11.55 -31.39
C THR A 7 34.60 -11.09 -29.95
N PHE A 8 35.84 -11.12 -29.45
CA PHE A 8 36.18 -10.62 -28.12
C PHE A 8 35.94 -9.11 -27.98
N PHE A 9 36.31 -8.30 -28.99
CA PHE A 9 36.03 -6.86 -29.00
C PHE A 9 34.53 -6.54 -29.02
N ARG A 10 33.72 -7.30 -29.77
CA ARG A 10 32.25 -7.14 -29.79
C ARG A 10 31.62 -7.49 -28.45
N PHE A 11 32.10 -8.54 -27.78
CA PHE A 11 31.66 -8.89 -26.43
C PHE A 11 32.05 -7.82 -25.41
N LEU A 12 33.27 -7.29 -25.48
CA LEU A 12 33.73 -6.23 -24.57
C LEU A 12 32.96 -4.92 -24.79
N ALA A 13 32.71 -4.54 -26.05
CA ALA A 13 31.88 -3.39 -26.39
C ALA A 13 30.43 -3.57 -25.92
N GLY A 14 29.84 -4.76 -26.12
CA GLY A 14 28.50 -5.07 -25.61
C GLY A 14 28.42 -5.01 -24.08
N ALA A 15 29.41 -5.55 -23.39
CA ALA A 15 29.50 -5.50 -21.93
C ALA A 15 29.66 -4.05 -21.42
N ALA A 16 30.47 -3.23 -22.10
CA ALA A 16 30.63 -1.82 -21.76
C ALA A 16 29.33 -1.02 -21.93
N VAL A 17 28.60 -1.23 -23.03
CA VAL A 17 27.29 -0.60 -23.27
C VAL A 17 26.29 -1.03 -22.20
N ALA A 18 26.24 -2.33 -21.85
CA ALA A 18 25.37 -2.83 -20.80
C ALA A 18 25.73 -2.24 -19.42
N ALA A 19 27.01 -2.12 -19.09
CA ALA A 19 27.46 -1.53 -17.83
C ALA A 19 27.09 -0.03 -17.73
N VAL A 20 27.26 0.73 -18.81
CA VAL A 20 26.84 2.14 -18.87
C VAL A 20 25.32 2.26 -18.71
N ALA A 21 24.55 1.40 -19.38
CA ALA A 21 23.09 1.40 -19.26
C ALA A 21 22.65 1.08 -17.81
N LEU A 22 23.23 0.07 -17.18
CA LEU A 22 22.94 -0.27 -15.78
C LEU A 22 23.33 0.86 -14.82
N TYR A 23 24.49 1.50 -15.03
CA TYR A 23 24.90 2.66 -14.24
C TYR A 23 23.92 3.83 -14.40
N LEU A 24 23.47 4.12 -15.62
CA LEU A 24 22.46 5.16 -15.86
C LEU A 24 21.13 4.84 -15.17
N ILE A 25 20.67 3.58 -15.23
CA ILE A 25 19.45 3.14 -14.54
C ILE A 25 19.58 3.32 -13.03
N TRP A 26 20.73 2.96 -12.45
CA TRP A 26 21.00 3.14 -11.03
C TRP A 26 21.08 4.62 -10.64
N TYR A 27 21.82 5.42 -11.42
CA TYR A 27 22.00 6.85 -11.17
C TYR A 27 20.68 7.63 -11.28
N PHE A 28 19.82 7.28 -12.25
CA PHE A 28 18.51 7.88 -12.46
C PHE A 28 17.35 7.03 -11.89
N SER A 29 17.62 6.22 -10.86
CA SER A 29 16.64 5.27 -10.32
C SER A 29 15.32 5.94 -9.94
N SER A 30 15.33 7.15 -9.36
CA SER A 30 14.12 7.90 -9.03
C SER A 30 13.24 8.19 -10.25
N ILE A 31 13.85 8.61 -11.38
CA ILE A 31 13.11 8.90 -12.62
C ILE A 31 12.56 7.60 -13.21
N VAL A 32 13.35 6.53 -13.18
CA VAL A 32 12.92 5.20 -13.64
C VAL A 32 11.71 4.74 -12.83
N VAL A 33 11.73 4.90 -11.49
CA VAL A 33 10.60 4.60 -10.62
C VAL A 33 9.37 5.44 -10.98
N TYR A 34 9.53 6.75 -11.24
CA TYR A 34 8.40 7.59 -11.66
C TYR A 34 7.80 7.11 -12.98
N ILE A 35 8.63 6.76 -13.98
CA ILE A 35 8.15 6.22 -15.26
C ILE A 35 7.41 4.89 -15.05
N LEU A 36 7.94 3.99 -14.23
CA LEU A 36 7.31 2.70 -13.94
C LEU A 36 5.96 2.86 -13.24
N VAL A 37 5.90 3.68 -12.18
CA VAL A 37 4.64 4.00 -11.47
C VAL A 37 3.64 4.63 -12.43
N SER A 38 4.08 5.57 -13.26
CA SER A 38 3.22 6.21 -14.24
C SER A 38 2.72 5.27 -15.33
N ALA A 39 3.54 4.30 -15.77
CA ALA A 39 3.14 3.27 -16.70
C ALA A 39 2.04 2.38 -16.10
N VAL A 40 2.20 1.94 -14.85
CA VAL A 40 1.18 1.16 -14.14
C VAL A 40 -0.12 1.96 -14.00
N LEU A 41 -0.06 3.21 -13.53
CA LEU A 41 -1.23 4.09 -13.43
C LEU A 41 -1.89 4.34 -14.78
N ALA A 42 -1.10 4.50 -15.85
CA ALA A 42 -1.63 4.69 -17.19
C ALA A 42 -2.35 3.42 -17.68
N VAL A 43 -1.76 2.24 -17.47
CA VAL A 43 -2.39 0.95 -17.80
C VAL A 43 -3.72 0.79 -17.05
N MET A 44 -3.76 1.12 -15.76
CA MET A 44 -4.98 1.10 -14.95
C MET A 44 -6.02 2.12 -15.42
N GLY A 45 -5.59 3.31 -15.85
CA GLY A 45 -6.46 4.38 -16.32
C GLY A 45 -6.97 4.21 -17.75
N ARG A 46 -6.34 3.37 -18.58
CA ARG A 46 -6.72 3.17 -19.99
C ARG A 46 -8.19 2.79 -20.21
N PRO A 47 -8.79 1.85 -19.45
CA PRO A 47 -10.22 1.53 -19.59
C PRO A 47 -11.14 2.72 -19.28
N LEU A 48 -10.73 3.63 -18.38
CA LEU A 48 -11.47 4.85 -18.08
C LEU A 48 -11.36 5.84 -19.24
N VAL A 49 -10.15 6.05 -19.79
CA VAL A 49 -9.95 6.92 -20.96
C VAL A 49 -10.74 6.42 -22.16
N SER A 50 -10.74 5.11 -22.44
CA SER A 50 -11.48 4.55 -23.57
C SER A 50 -12.99 4.68 -23.40
N ARG A 51 -13.53 4.45 -22.19
CA ARG A 51 -14.94 4.71 -21.87
C ARG A 51 -15.30 6.18 -22.03
N LEU A 52 -14.49 7.10 -21.51
CA LEU A 52 -14.74 8.54 -21.63
C LEU A 52 -14.66 9.04 -23.08
N THR A 53 -13.74 8.50 -23.88
CA THR A 53 -13.58 8.87 -25.30
C THR A 53 -14.70 8.27 -26.16
N GLY A 54 -15.21 7.10 -25.78
CA GLY A 54 -16.31 6.42 -26.47
C GLY A 54 -17.70 6.99 -26.19
N VAL A 55 -17.86 7.83 -25.16
CA VAL A 55 -19.13 8.49 -24.85
C VAL A 55 -19.29 9.73 -25.73
N GLU A 56 -20.24 9.68 -26.66
CA GLU A 56 -20.65 10.84 -27.46
C GLU A 56 -21.71 11.63 -26.70
N ILE A 57 -21.33 12.76 -26.09
CA ILE A 57 -22.29 13.66 -25.44
C ILE A 57 -22.77 14.66 -26.48
N ARG A 58 -24.05 14.59 -26.84
CA ARG A 58 -24.74 15.62 -27.64
C ARG A 58 -24.10 15.87 -29.02
N GLY A 59 -23.51 14.83 -29.63
CA GLY A 59 -22.81 14.89 -30.91
C GLY A 59 -21.35 15.38 -30.85
N TRP A 60 -20.84 15.72 -29.66
CA TRP A 60 -19.44 16.07 -29.45
C TRP A 60 -18.67 14.87 -28.88
N ARG A 61 -17.61 14.47 -29.58
CA ARG A 61 -16.65 13.48 -29.08
C ARG A 61 -15.70 14.16 -28.11
N ILE A 62 -15.57 13.61 -26.90
CA ILE A 62 -14.59 14.09 -25.93
C ILE A 62 -13.19 13.86 -26.53
N PRO A 63 -12.37 14.90 -26.71
CA PRO A 63 -11.03 14.69 -27.21
C PRO A 63 -10.25 13.93 -26.14
N ARG A 64 -9.63 12.80 -26.50
CA ARG A 64 -8.17 12.73 -26.33
C ARG A 64 -7.63 13.05 -24.94
N TRP A 65 -6.94 14.19 -24.95
CA TRP A 65 -6.30 14.85 -23.83
C TRP A 65 -7.26 15.18 -22.68
N LEU A 66 -8.54 15.49 -22.96
CA LEU A 66 -9.53 15.79 -21.94
C LEU A 66 -9.97 14.52 -21.20
N ALA A 67 -10.18 13.41 -21.93
CA ALA A 67 -10.45 12.10 -21.31
C ALA A 67 -9.27 11.63 -20.45
N ALA A 68 -8.02 11.85 -20.91
CA ALA A 68 -6.81 11.58 -20.15
C ALA A 68 -6.71 12.44 -18.87
N LEU A 69 -7.02 13.74 -18.96
CA LEU A 69 -7.02 14.65 -17.82
C LEU A 69 -8.08 14.26 -16.80
N CYS A 70 -9.31 13.99 -17.23
CA CYS A 70 -10.38 13.53 -16.35
C CYS A 70 -10.01 12.22 -15.64
N THR A 71 -9.40 11.27 -16.37
CA THR A 71 -8.95 10.01 -15.79
C THR A 71 -7.85 10.22 -14.74
N LEU A 72 -6.88 11.10 -15.02
CA LEU A 72 -5.83 11.46 -14.06
C LEU A 72 -6.42 12.07 -12.78
N VAL A 73 -7.42 12.95 -12.91
CA VAL A 73 -8.14 13.54 -11.77
C VAL A 73 -8.85 12.44 -10.96
N VAL A 74 -9.52 11.50 -11.63
CA VAL A 74 -10.18 10.36 -10.96
C VAL A 74 -9.16 9.52 -10.18
N ILE A 75 -8.00 9.22 -10.76
CA ILE A 75 -6.92 8.48 -10.08
C ILE A 75 -6.51 9.21 -8.79
N TRP A 76 -6.27 10.52 -8.85
CA TRP A 76 -5.90 11.31 -7.67
C TRP A 76 -7.02 11.42 -6.64
N ILE A 77 -8.29 11.51 -7.06
CA ILE A 77 -9.44 11.50 -6.14
C ILE A 77 -9.51 10.17 -5.39
N VAL A 78 -9.37 9.04 -6.10
CA VAL A 78 -9.35 7.71 -5.48
C VAL A 78 -8.20 7.59 -4.50
N PHE A 79 -6.98 8.00 -4.89
CA PHE A 79 -5.81 8.00 -4.01
C PHE A 79 -6.02 8.88 -2.78
N ALA A 80 -6.49 10.12 -2.96
CA ALA A 80 -6.75 11.04 -1.86
C ALA A 80 -7.84 10.53 -0.91
N THR A 81 -8.87 9.86 -1.43
CA THR A 81 -9.94 9.25 -0.64
C THR A 81 -9.43 8.05 0.16
N LEU A 82 -8.59 7.18 -0.43
CA LEU A 82 -7.94 6.10 0.28
C LEU A 82 -7.04 6.63 1.40
N CYS A 83 -6.22 7.65 1.12
CA CYS A 83 -5.39 8.29 2.14
C CYS A 83 -6.21 8.98 3.22
N SER A 84 -7.27 9.72 2.86
CA SER A 84 -8.09 10.44 3.83
C SER A 84 -8.94 9.51 4.69
N LEU A 85 -9.27 8.31 4.23
CA LEU A 85 -9.89 7.28 5.05
C LEU A 85 -8.86 6.57 5.91
N PHE A 86 -7.73 6.17 5.34
CA PHE A 86 -6.74 5.33 6.01
C PHE A 86 -5.93 6.08 7.08
N VAL A 87 -5.37 7.23 6.73
CA VAL A 87 -4.50 8.02 7.59
C VAL A 87 -5.17 8.36 8.93
N PRO A 88 -6.33 9.04 8.99
CA PRO A 88 -6.93 9.39 10.26
C PRO A 88 -7.44 8.18 11.03
N LEU A 89 -7.89 7.10 10.37
CA LEU A 89 -8.29 5.88 11.08
C LEU A 89 -7.10 5.27 11.82
N VAL A 90 -5.95 5.16 11.14
CA VAL A 90 -4.70 4.68 11.74
C VAL A 90 -4.24 5.62 12.84
N PHE A 91 -4.16 6.93 12.60
CA PHE A 91 -3.74 7.89 13.64
C PHE A 91 -4.69 7.91 14.84
N ASN A 92 -6.01 7.87 14.63
CA ASN A 92 -6.98 7.82 15.73
C ASN A 92 -6.85 6.52 16.52
N LYS A 93 -6.58 5.39 15.86
CA LYS A 93 -6.34 4.12 16.57
C LYS A 93 -5.00 4.10 17.28
N LEU A 94 -3.94 4.61 16.68
CA LEU A 94 -2.64 4.78 17.34
C LEU A 94 -2.76 5.71 18.55
N ASN A 95 -3.48 6.82 18.43
CA ASN A 95 -3.74 7.72 19.55
C ASN A 95 -4.61 7.06 20.62
N GLN A 96 -5.65 6.31 20.23
CA GLN A 96 -6.46 5.52 21.15
C GLN A 96 -5.57 4.52 21.89
N PHE A 97 -4.72 3.77 21.20
CA PHE A 97 -3.78 2.81 21.78
C PHE A 97 -2.68 3.47 22.63
N ALA A 98 -2.22 4.66 22.26
CA ALA A 98 -1.23 5.42 23.02
C ALA A 98 -1.82 6.03 24.31
N HIS A 99 -3.14 6.26 24.35
CA HIS A 99 -3.88 6.72 25.53
C HIS A 99 -4.57 5.58 26.29
N VAL A 100 -4.62 4.35 25.74
CA VAL A 100 -4.81 3.16 26.57
C VAL A 100 -3.55 3.07 27.40
N ASP A 101 -3.66 3.43 28.68
CA ASP A 101 -2.61 3.27 29.66
C ASP A 101 -1.96 1.91 29.44
N PHE A 102 -0.67 1.89 29.09
CA PHE A 102 0.10 0.65 29.04
C PHE A 102 -0.06 -0.13 30.35
N ALA A 103 -0.38 0.55 31.46
CA ALA A 103 -0.79 -0.02 32.74
C ALA A 103 -2.07 -0.88 32.68
N THR A 104 -3.07 -0.58 31.86
CA THR A 104 -4.33 -1.34 31.74
C THR A 104 -4.23 -2.52 30.78
N VAL A 105 -3.40 -2.41 29.73
CA VAL A 105 -3.01 -3.55 28.88
C VAL A 105 -2.12 -4.50 29.67
N VAL A 106 -1.19 -3.95 30.48
CA VAL A 106 -0.44 -4.72 31.47
C VAL A 106 -1.38 -5.34 32.50
N ALA A 107 -2.41 -4.65 33.00
CA ALA A 107 -3.40 -5.24 33.92
C ALA A 107 -4.25 -6.36 33.28
N SER A 108 -4.48 -6.30 31.96
CA SER A 108 -5.15 -7.36 31.20
C SER A 108 -4.22 -8.54 30.88
N ILE A 109 -2.91 -8.30 30.98
CA ILE A 109 -1.84 -9.31 30.91
C ILE A 109 -1.45 -9.77 32.34
N GLU A 110 -1.79 -9.03 33.40
CA GLU A 110 -1.44 -9.33 34.78
C GLU A 110 -2.14 -10.59 35.30
N GLU A 111 -3.34 -10.96 34.83
CA GLU A 111 -3.96 -12.22 35.27
C GLU A 111 -3.20 -13.46 34.75
N PRO A 112 -2.85 -13.55 33.45
CA PRO A 112 -1.97 -14.62 32.94
C PRO A 112 -0.53 -14.51 33.46
N LEU A 113 -0.01 -13.28 33.59
CA LEU A 113 1.37 -13.03 34.00
C LEU A 113 1.57 -13.26 35.48
N SER A 114 0.61 -12.95 36.37
CA SER A 114 0.65 -13.27 37.80
C SER A 114 0.59 -14.76 38.06
N ARG A 115 -0.20 -15.54 37.31
CA ARG A 115 -0.16 -17.01 37.38
C ARG A 115 1.19 -17.58 36.92
N ALA A 116 1.84 -16.94 35.94
CA ALA A 116 3.19 -17.31 35.52
C ALA A 116 4.26 -16.83 36.52
N GLN A 117 4.07 -15.67 37.15
CA GLN A 117 4.95 -15.08 38.14
C GLN A 117 4.91 -15.83 39.47
N ASP A 118 3.75 -16.30 39.91
CA ASP A 118 3.61 -17.18 41.09
C ASP A 118 4.33 -18.52 40.86
N TYR A 119 4.25 -19.06 39.64
CA TYR A 119 4.98 -20.29 39.27
C TYR A 119 6.50 -20.07 39.25
N LEU A 120 6.96 -18.90 38.79
CA LEU A 120 8.38 -18.54 38.73
C LEU A 120 8.97 -18.07 40.07
N GLN A 121 8.18 -17.39 40.92
CA GLN A 121 8.58 -16.96 42.27
C GLN A 121 8.65 -18.14 43.25
N SER A 122 7.91 -19.22 43.00
CA SER A 122 8.08 -20.47 43.75
C SER A 122 9.43 -21.15 43.47
N LEU A 123 10.06 -20.87 42.33
CA LEU A 123 11.34 -21.46 41.91
C LEU A 123 12.56 -20.56 42.15
N PHE A 124 12.39 -19.24 42.16
CA PHE A 124 13.49 -18.30 42.33
C PHE A 124 13.11 -17.12 43.23
N ALA A 125 13.52 -17.20 44.49
CA ALA A 125 13.38 -16.13 45.47
C ALA A 125 14.50 -15.09 45.30
N GLN A 126 14.19 -13.86 44.87
CA GLN A 126 14.90 -12.61 45.27
C GLN A 126 14.18 -11.34 44.77
N PRO A 127 14.41 -10.17 45.42
CA PRO A 127 13.42 -9.10 45.56
C PRO A 127 13.66 -7.88 44.67
N SER A 128 12.61 -7.05 44.63
CA SER A 128 12.38 -5.81 43.91
C SER A 128 13.36 -4.67 44.18
N SER A 129 13.73 -3.94 43.11
CA SER A 129 14.18 -2.54 43.25
C SER A 129 14.01 -1.74 41.95
N THR A 130 13.18 -0.69 42.05
CA THR A 130 13.37 0.67 41.52
C THR A 130 13.61 0.87 40.01
N PHE A 131 12.56 1.26 39.28
CA PHE A 131 12.69 1.92 37.98
C PHE A 131 11.70 3.11 37.87
N SER A 132 12.21 4.34 37.99
CA SER A 132 11.45 5.59 37.82
C SER A 132 11.46 6.03 36.35
N LEU A 133 10.46 5.58 35.58
CA LEU A 133 10.25 5.93 34.17
C LEU A 133 10.07 7.45 33.92
N SER A 134 9.75 8.19 34.98
CA SER A 134 9.59 9.65 35.03
C SER A 134 10.87 10.44 34.71
N GLU A 135 12.05 9.94 35.08
CA GLU A 135 13.33 10.64 34.88
C GLU A 135 13.86 10.46 33.45
N ALA A 136 13.62 9.31 32.84
CA ALA A 136 13.94 9.06 31.44
C ALA A 136 13.12 9.94 30.47
N LEU A 137 11.85 10.19 30.81
CA LEU A 137 10.94 11.04 30.03
C LEU A 137 11.34 12.52 30.06
N THR A 138 11.76 13.03 31.22
CA THR A 138 12.18 14.43 31.36
C THR A 138 13.53 14.73 30.70
N GLN A 139 14.42 13.75 30.63
CA GLN A 139 15.71 13.88 29.95
C GLN A 139 15.56 13.85 28.42
N THR A 140 14.63 13.04 27.90
CA THR A 140 14.31 12.98 26.46
C THR A 140 13.59 14.25 25.98
N LEU A 141 12.67 14.80 26.80
CA LEU A 141 11.94 16.03 26.49
C LEU A 141 12.85 17.27 26.44
N ARG A 142 13.89 17.34 27.28
CA ARG A 142 14.88 18.44 27.25
C ARG A 142 15.79 18.40 26.03
N GLN A 143 15.99 17.22 25.42
CA GLN A 143 16.79 17.05 24.20
C GLN A 143 16.03 17.45 22.92
N VAL A 144 14.70 17.50 22.97
CA VAL A 144 13.81 17.89 21.84
C VAL A 144 13.57 19.41 21.80
N ILE A 145 13.78 20.12 22.91
CA ILE A 145 13.63 21.58 23.01
C ILE A 145 15.02 22.22 22.88
N ASP A 146 15.65 22.06 21.72
CA ASP A 146 16.84 22.84 21.36
C ASP A 146 16.53 23.61 20.07
N LEU A 147 16.71 24.92 20.10
CA LEU A 147 16.21 25.84 19.06
C LEU A 147 16.95 25.71 17.71
N ASP A 148 18.06 24.97 17.67
CA ASP A 148 18.75 24.56 16.44
C ASP A 148 18.05 23.38 15.71
N SER A 149 17.22 22.61 16.43
CA SER A 149 16.41 21.52 15.85
C SER A 149 15.27 22.03 14.97
N LEU A 150 14.81 23.27 15.17
CA LEU A 150 13.75 23.85 14.34
C LEU A 150 14.23 24.07 12.90
N ASN A 151 15.45 24.54 12.67
CA ASN A 151 15.99 24.70 11.32
C ASN A 151 16.26 23.36 10.63
N ALA A 152 16.72 22.34 11.38
CA ALA A 152 16.89 20.99 10.86
C ALA A 152 15.53 20.35 10.50
N LEU A 153 14.52 20.49 11.36
CA LEU A 153 13.17 20.01 11.10
C LEU A 153 12.50 20.77 9.96
N PHE A 154 12.64 22.11 9.89
CA PHE A 154 12.14 22.88 8.75
C PHE A 154 12.83 22.48 7.45
N SER A 155 14.15 22.29 7.44
CA SER A 155 14.88 21.86 6.24
C SER A 155 14.49 20.44 5.82
N SER A 156 14.23 19.54 6.77
CA SER A 156 13.75 18.18 6.52
C SER A 156 12.31 18.17 6.00
N ILE A 157 11.42 18.99 6.58
CA ILE A 157 10.02 19.10 6.14
C ILE A 157 9.97 19.72 4.74
N VAL A 158 10.72 20.80 4.50
CA VAL A 158 10.82 21.42 3.18
C VAL A 158 11.42 20.45 2.16
N GLY A 159 12.45 19.70 2.52
CA GLY A 159 13.04 18.67 1.65
C GLY A 159 12.06 17.55 1.29
N VAL A 160 11.29 17.05 2.27
CA VAL A 160 10.27 16.02 2.06
C VAL A 160 9.10 16.56 1.24
N VAL A 161 8.61 17.77 1.53
CA VAL A 161 7.52 18.39 0.77
C VAL A 161 7.95 18.65 -0.67
N LEU A 162 9.13 19.23 -0.88
CA LEU A 162 9.62 19.55 -2.22
C LEU A 162 9.85 18.28 -3.05
N SER A 163 10.49 17.25 -2.49
CA SER A 163 10.66 15.96 -3.17
C SER A 163 9.32 15.28 -3.45
N SER A 164 8.34 15.38 -2.55
CA SER A 164 6.98 14.85 -2.76
C SER A 164 6.25 15.59 -3.87
N VAL A 165 6.35 16.93 -3.93
CA VAL A 165 5.76 17.74 -5.00
C VAL A 165 6.38 17.39 -6.34
N ILE A 166 7.70 17.25 -6.41
CA ILE A 166 8.41 16.82 -7.63
C ILE A 166 7.90 15.44 -8.06
N ALA A 167 7.81 14.47 -7.14
CA ALA A 167 7.32 13.13 -7.45
C ALA A 167 5.87 13.14 -7.95
N ILE A 168 4.95 13.82 -7.24
CA ILE A 168 3.54 13.92 -7.60
C ILE A 168 3.39 14.59 -8.97
N PHE A 169 4.10 15.68 -9.21
CA PHE A 169 4.07 16.40 -10.48
C PHE A 169 4.61 15.54 -11.63
N SER A 170 5.80 14.95 -11.45
CA SER A 170 6.42 14.09 -12.47
C SER A 170 5.56 12.88 -12.80
N ILE A 171 5.04 12.18 -11.79
CA ILE A 171 4.17 11.02 -11.98
C ILE A 171 2.89 11.45 -12.72
N SER A 172 2.26 12.54 -12.30
CA SER A 172 1.06 13.09 -12.95
C SER A 172 1.30 13.43 -14.41
N PHE A 173 2.41 14.11 -14.69
CA PHE A 173 2.79 14.53 -16.03
C PHE A 173 3.05 13.33 -16.94
N ILE A 174 3.87 12.38 -16.50
CA ILE A 174 4.19 11.18 -17.30
C ILE A 174 2.93 10.34 -17.53
N THR A 175 2.12 10.12 -16.49
CA THR A 175 0.85 9.39 -16.60
C THR A 175 -0.11 10.07 -17.56
N PHE A 176 -0.23 11.41 -17.51
CA PHE A 176 -1.05 12.17 -18.46
C PHE A 176 -0.62 11.92 -19.90
N PHE A 177 0.68 11.97 -20.19
CA PHE A 177 1.18 11.74 -21.54
C PHE A 177 0.97 10.30 -22.01
N PHE A 178 1.18 9.31 -21.14
CA PHE A 178 0.90 7.89 -21.44
C PHE A 178 -0.59 7.58 -21.62
N LEU A 179 -1.48 8.34 -20.97
CA LEU A 179 -2.94 8.23 -21.14
C LEU A 179 -3.43 8.98 -22.39
N LYS A 180 -2.85 10.14 -22.67
CA LYS A 180 -3.17 10.97 -23.85
C LYS A 180 -2.76 10.28 -25.15
N ASP A 181 -1.62 9.60 -25.14
CA ASP A 181 -1.00 8.98 -26.31
C ASP A 181 -0.77 7.48 -26.07
N ASP A 182 -1.62 6.65 -26.66
CA ASP A 182 -1.59 5.18 -26.50
C ASP A 182 -0.24 4.56 -26.86
N GLY A 183 0.41 5.13 -27.88
CA GLY A 183 1.63 4.61 -28.44
C GLY A 183 2.88 5.08 -27.71
N LEU A 184 2.81 6.14 -26.89
CA LEU A 184 4.01 6.77 -26.33
C LEU A 184 4.82 5.80 -25.46
N PHE A 185 4.14 5.06 -24.58
CA PHE A 185 4.79 4.04 -23.76
C PHE A 185 5.36 2.90 -24.61
N TYR A 186 4.64 2.47 -25.65
CA TYR A 186 5.02 1.36 -26.50
C TYR A 186 6.24 1.73 -27.34
N THR A 187 6.22 2.91 -27.96
CA THR A 187 7.33 3.48 -28.73
C THR A 187 8.57 3.67 -27.86
N MET A 188 8.42 4.13 -26.61
CA MET A 188 9.54 4.26 -25.69
C MET A 188 10.19 2.90 -25.41
N VAL A 189 9.40 1.86 -25.16
CA VAL A 189 9.92 0.51 -24.93
C VAL A 189 10.52 -0.07 -26.21
N THR A 190 9.84 -0.01 -27.35
CA THR A 190 10.32 -0.61 -28.61
C THR A 190 11.55 0.11 -29.18
N SER A 191 11.75 1.40 -28.88
CA SER A 191 12.92 2.17 -29.34
C SER A 191 14.26 1.62 -28.84
N VAL A 192 14.26 0.87 -27.73
CA VAL A 192 15.46 0.25 -27.15
C VAL A 192 15.79 -1.10 -27.81
N PHE A 193 14.84 -1.66 -28.57
CA PHE A 193 14.98 -2.95 -29.22
C PHE A 193 15.08 -2.84 -30.75
N PRO A 194 15.77 -3.77 -31.42
CA PRO A 194 15.81 -3.83 -32.88
C PRO A 194 14.41 -4.02 -33.49
N GLU A 195 14.18 -3.42 -34.68
CA GLU A 195 12.89 -3.45 -35.40
C GLU A 195 12.31 -4.86 -35.59
N ARG A 196 13.17 -5.87 -35.77
CA ARG A 196 12.77 -7.28 -35.91
C ARG A 196 11.90 -7.78 -34.75
N TYR A 197 12.02 -7.20 -33.55
CA TYR A 197 11.29 -7.62 -32.36
C TYR A 197 10.09 -6.72 -32.01
N HIS A 198 9.86 -5.63 -32.76
CA HIS A 198 8.83 -4.65 -32.43
C HIS A 198 7.44 -5.27 -32.33
N ASP A 199 7.03 -6.08 -33.31
CA ASP A 199 5.72 -6.76 -33.31
C ASP A 199 5.54 -7.71 -32.13
N ASN A 200 6.61 -8.41 -31.72
CA ASN A 200 6.55 -9.33 -30.59
C ASN A 200 6.43 -8.56 -29.27
N ILE A 201 7.16 -7.45 -29.14
CA ILE A 201 7.14 -6.58 -27.96
C ILE A 201 5.79 -5.90 -27.81
N THR A 202 5.22 -5.33 -28.89
CA THR A 202 3.91 -4.67 -28.84
C THR A 202 2.80 -5.63 -28.42
N ARG A 203 2.78 -6.86 -28.97
CA ARG A 203 1.83 -7.91 -28.56
C ARG A 203 1.98 -8.30 -27.09
N ALA A 204 3.21 -8.38 -26.59
CA ALA A 204 3.48 -8.65 -25.18
C ALA A 204 2.98 -7.50 -24.30
N LEU A 205 3.26 -6.25 -24.67
CA LEU A 205 2.79 -5.06 -23.95
C LEU A 205 1.27 -4.94 -23.95
N ASP A 206 0.59 -5.30 -25.04
CA ASP A 206 -0.88 -5.36 -25.09
C ASP A 206 -1.43 -6.40 -24.13
N SER A 207 -0.85 -7.60 -24.12
CA SER A 207 -1.25 -8.67 -23.22
C SER A 207 -1.07 -8.27 -21.75
N VAL A 208 0.07 -7.65 -21.42
CA VAL A 208 0.35 -7.10 -20.08
C VAL A 208 -0.65 -6.01 -19.73
N THR A 209 -0.92 -5.07 -20.65
CA THR A 209 -1.86 -3.96 -20.41
C THR A 209 -3.26 -4.47 -20.10
N VAL A 210 -3.78 -5.42 -20.87
CA VAL A 210 -5.11 -6.01 -20.64
C VAL A 210 -5.14 -6.77 -19.32
N LEU A 211 -4.12 -7.58 -19.03
CA LEU A 211 -4.04 -8.37 -17.80
C LEU A 211 -3.97 -7.47 -16.56
N LEU A 212 -3.10 -6.45 -16.57
CA LEU A 212 -2.98 -5.50 -15.46
C LEU A 212 -4.27 -4.70 -15.29
N ALA A 213 -4.85 -4.17 -16.37
CA ALA A 213 -6.09 -3.40 -16.29
C ALA A 213 -7.24 -4.20 -15.66
N ARG A 214 -7.41 -5.47 -16.06
CA ARG A 214 -8.42 -6.37 -15.48
C ARG A 214 -8.09 -6.69 -14.02
N TYR A 215 -6.86 -7.08 -13.73
CA TYR A 215 -6.39 -7.44 -12.39
C TYR A 215 -6.56 -6.29 -11.39
N PHE A 216 -6.15 -5.07 -11.74
CA PHE A 216 -6.27 -3.91 -10.87
C PHE A 216 -7.72 -3.49 -10.65
N THR A 217 -8.56 -3.53 -11.70
CA THR A 217 -9.99 -3.25 -11.55
C THR A 217 -10.65 -4.28 -10.63
N GLY A 218 -10.30 -5.56 -10.79
CA GLY A 218 -10.69 -6.66 -9.91
C GLY A 218 -10.29 -6.39 -8.47
N ILE A 219 -8.99 -6.22 -8.19
CA ILE A 219 -8.47 -5.94 -6.84
C ILE A 219 -9.14 -4.74 -6.18
N LEU A 220 -9.28 -3.61 -6.90
CA LEU A 220 -9.87 -2.41 -6.30
C LEU A 220 -11.33 -2.63 -5.93
N SER A 221 -12.09 -3.31 -6.79
CA SER A 221 -13.49 -3.65 -6.52
C SER A 221 -13.62 -4.66 -5.37
N GLU A 222 -12.77 -5.69 -5.33
CA GLU A 222 -12.70 -6.69 -4.28
C GLU A 222 -12.34 -6.04 -2.93
N SER A 223 -11.29 -5.21 -2.92
CA SER A 223 -10.82 -4.50 -1.73
C SER A 223 -11.91 -3.60 -1.12
N LEU A 224 -12.66 -2.89 -1.97
CA LEU A 224 -13.77 -2.04 -1.52
C LEU A 224 -14.94 -2.87 -0.99
N LEU A 225 -15.28 -3.98 -1.67
CA LEU A 225 -16.35 -4.87 -1.24
C LEU A 225 -16.01 -5.56 0.08
N LEU A 226 -14.78 -6.09 0.23
CA LEU A 226 -14.30 -6.66 1.48
C LEU A 226 -14.29 -5.64 2.61
N MET A 227 -13.86 -4.40 2.34
CA MET A 227 -13.90 -3.33 3.33
C MET A 227 -15.32 -3.14 3.89
N VAL A 228 -16.33 -3.09 3.01
CA VAL A 228 -17.73 -2.92 3.40
C VAL A 228 -18.26 -4.16 4.12
N ILE A 229 -18.08 -5.36 3.55
CA ILE A 229 -18.61 -6.60 4.12
C ILE A 229 -18.00 -6.87 5.50
N ILE A 230 -16.67 -6.79 5.65
CA ILE A 230 -16.00 -7.03 6.93
C ILE A 230 -16.46 -6.00 7.97
N SER A 231 -16.57 -4.72 7.60
CA SER A 231 -17.08 -3.68 8.51
C SER A 231 -18.50 -3.99 8.98
N LEU A 232 -19.40 -4.35 8.07
CA LEU A 232 -20.79 -4.68 8.40
C LEU A 232 -20.90 -5.95 9.23
N THR A 233 -20.12 -6.98 8.92
CA THR A 233 -20.08 -8.22 9.70
C THR A 233 -19.63 -7.96 11.13
N MET A 234 -18.57 -7.17 11.34
CA MET A 234 -18.11 -6.82 12.68
C MET A 234 -19.15 -6.01 13.46
N MET A 235 -19.82 -5.04 12.80
CA MET A 235 -20.92 -4.28 13.42
C MET A 235 -22.10 -5.19 13.80
N ALA A 236 -22.44 -6.17 12.96
CA ALA A 236 -23.52 -7.12 13.23
C ALA A 236 -23.24 -8.01 14.44
N PHE A 237 -21.97 -8.32 14.72
CA PHE A 237 -21.55 -9.01 15.94
C PHE A 237 -21.51 -8.11 17.19
N GLY A 238 -21.84 -6.82 17.07
CA GLY A 238 -21.91 -5.88 18.20
C GLY A 238 -20.63 -5.07 18.43
N MET A 239 -19.67 -5.13 17.52
CA MET A 239 -18.45 -4.31 17.61
C MET A 239 -18.79 -2.83 17.36
N LYS A 240 -18.14 -1.92 18.10
CA LYS A 240 -18.30 -0.48 17.86
C LYS A 240 -17.97 -0.14 16.41
N ALA A 241 -18.79 0.71 15.80
CA ALA A 241 -18.66 1.06 14.39
C ALA A 241 -17.26 1.57 14.00
N ALA A 242 -16.58 2.29 14.89
CA ALA A 242 -15.22 2.79 14.66
C ALA A 242 -14.15 1.68 14.63
N ASP A 243 -14.28 0.64 15.45
CA ASP A 243 -13.37 -0.52 15.46
C ASP A 243 -13.65 -1.44 14.27
N ALA A 244 -14.93 -1.69 13.98
CA ALA A 244 -15.38 -2.48 12.84
C ALA A 244 -14.95 -1.86 11.50
N ALA A 245 -15.15 -0.56 11.34
CA ALA A 245 -14.71 0.18 10.15
C ALA A 245 -13.19 0.19 10.02
N PHE A 246 -12.45 0.23 11.13
CA PHE A 246 -11.00 0.13 11.11
C PHE A 246 -10.51 -1.24 10.64
N ILE A 247 -11.08 -2.32 11.17
CA ILE A 247 -10.78 -3.68 10.74
C ILE A 247 -11.09 -3.87 9.25
N GLY A 248 -12.28 -3.46 8.82
CA GLY A 248 -12.68 -3.55 7.41
C GLY A 248 -11.77 -2.72 6.50
N LEU A 249 -11.42 -1.49 6.88
CA LEU A 249 -10.52 -0.64 6.10
C LEU A 249 -9.11 -1.22 6.00
N VAL A 250 -8.53 -1.69 7.11
CA VAL A 250 -7.21 -2.32 7.08
C VAL A 250 -7.24 -3.58 6.22
N MET A 251 -8.24 -4.46 6.40
CA MET A 251 -8.35 -5.66 5.57
C MET A 251 -8.54 -5.34 4.10
N GLY A 252 -9.39 -4.36 3.76
CA GLY A 252 -9.62 -3.93 2.38
C GLY A 252 -8.38 -3.34 1.72
N VAL A 253 -7.68 -2.41 2.38
CA VAL A 253 -6.47 -1.79 1.84
C VAL A 253 -5.32 -2.80 1.73
N MET A 254 -5.14 -3.65 2.75
CA MET A 254 -4.10 -4.67 2.74
C MET A 254 -4.36 -5.72 1.66
N ASN A 255 -5.62 -5.98 1.29
CA ASN A 255 -5.98 -6.95 0.25
C ASN A 255 -5.35 -6.67 -1.13
N VAL A 256 -4.91 -5.43 -1.37
CA VAL A 256 -4.17 -5.07 -2.59
C VAL A 256 -2.89 -5.89 -2.77
N VAL A 257 -2.30 -6.39 -1.66
CA VAL A 257 -1.11 -7.25 -1.69
C VAL A 257 -1.53 -8.71 -1.48
N PRO A 258 -1.45 -9.58 -2.50
CA PRO A 258 -1.82 -10.99 -2.36
C PRO A 258 -1.04 -11.70 -1.26
N TYR A 259 -1.72 -12.59 -0.53
CA TYR A 259 -1.21 -13.40 0.60
C TYR A 259 -0.73 -12.59 1.82
N ALA A 260 0.12 -11.58 1.64
CA ALA A 260 0.59 -10.73 2.73
C ALA A 260 -0.54 -9.87 3.31
N GLY A 261 -1.44 -9.40 2.46
CA GLY A 261 -2.55 -8.53 2.83
C GLY A 261 -3.46 -9.14 3.91
N PRO A 262 -4.08 -10.29 3.64
CA PRO A 262 -4.92 -10.98 4.62
C PRO A 262 -4.18 -11.35 5.90
N LEU A 263 -2.89 -11.70 5.82
CA LEU A 263 -2.09 -12.01 7.01
C LEU A 263 -1.87 -10.78 7.89
N ILE A 264 -1.40 -9.67 7.30
CA ILE A 264 -1.16 -8.42 8.02
C ILE A 264 -2.48 -7.86 8.56
N GLY A 265 -3.52 -7.82 7.73
CA GLY A 265 -4.84 -7.35 8.14
C GLY A 265 -5.46 -8.23 9.23
N GLY A 266 -5.32 -9.55 9.14
CA GLY A 266 -5.78 -10.49 10.16
C GLY A 266 -5.07 -10.28 11.50
N ILE A 267 -3.74 -10.14 11.50
CA ILE A 267 -2.94 -9.85 12.71
C ILE A 267 -3.41 -8.55 13.37
N ILE A 268 -3.56 -7.47 12.58
CA ILE A 268 -4.02 -6.18 13.09
C ILE A 268 -5.45 -6.29 13.63
N SER A 269 -6.32 -7.05 12.97
CA SER A 269 -7.71 -7.25 13.40
C SER A 269 -7.80 -7.99 14.74
N VAL A 270 -6.97 -9.01 14.94
CA VAL A 270 -6.87 -9.72 16.22
C VAL A 270 -6.37 -8.78 17.31
N PHE A 271 -5.35 -7.96 17.02
CA PHE A 271 -4.85 -6.98 17.98
C PHE A 271 -5.94 -5.99 18.41
N VAL A 272 -6.71 -5.46 17.45
CA VAL A 272 -7.86 -4.58 17.73
C VAL A 272 -8.91 -5.28 18.60
N GLY A 273 -9.20 -6.56 18.32
CA GLY A 273 -10.15 -7.35 19.11
C GLY A 273 -9.71 -7.64 20.54
N ILE A 274 -8.40 -7.69 20.80
CA ILE A 274 -7.84 -7.85 22.15
C ILE A 274 -7.97 -6.54 22.93
N VAL A 275 -7.63 -5.41 22.30
CA VAL A 275 -7.64 -4.09 22.95
C VAL A 275 -9.06 -3.55 23.13
N THR A 276 -9.95 -3.85 22.18
CA THR A 276 -11.35 -3.42 22.21
C THR A 276 -12.30 -4.60 22.04
N PRO A 277 -12.58 -5.36 23.13
CA PRO A 277 -13.52 -6.48 23.08
C PRO A 277 -14.93 -6.05 22.65
N ILE A 278 -15.67 -6.99 22.05
CA ILE A 278 -17.05 -6.78 21.63
C ILE A 278 -17.95 -6.83 22.88
N GLY A 279 -18.47 -5.68 23.33
CA GLY A 279 -19.38 -5.62 24.48
C GLY A 279 -18.79 -6.25 25.75
N ASP A 280 -19.58 -7.10 26.43
CA ASP A 280 -19.17 -7.83 27.65
C ASP A 280 -18.57 -9.23 27.34
N LEU A 281 -18.27 -9.54 26.07
CA LEU A 281 -17.67 -10.82 25.72
C LEU A 281 -16.22 -10.90 26.22
N SER A 282 -15.83 -12.08 26.71
CA SER A 282 -14.42 -12.37 26.99
C SER A 282 -13.56 -12.12 25.75
N VAL A 283 -12.34 -11.64 25.98
CA VAL A 283 -11.33 -11.39 24.94
C VAL A 283 -11.16 -12.62 24.02
N GLY A 284 -11.14 -13.82 24.60
CA GLY A 284 -10.99 -15.07 23.83
C GLY A 284 -12.17 -15.33 22.89
N HIS A 285 -13.39 -15.03 23.31
CA HIS A 285 -14.57 -15.16 22.46
C HIS A 285 -14.58 -14.10 21.35
N THR A 286 -14.21 -12.86 21.65
CA THR A 286 -14.10 -11.79 20.65
C THR A 286 -13.09 -12.15 19.56
N VAL A 287 -11.90 -12.61 19.94
CA VAL A 287 -10.86 -13.03 18.97
C VAL A 287 -11.35 -14.20 18.13
N THR A 288 -12.05 -15.17 18.72
CA THR A 288 -12.60 -16.32 17.98
C THR A 288 -13.64 -15.88 16.94
N VAL A 289 -14.51 -14.92 17.28
CA VAL A 289 -15.48 -14.35 16.34
C VAL A 289 -14.79 -13.61 15.20
N ILE A 290 -13.77 -12.79 15.50
CA ILE A 290 -13.00 -12.06 14.48
C ILE A 290 -12.27 -13.04 13.55
N VAL A 291 -11.51 -13.98 14.09
CA VAL A 291 -10.76 -14.95 13.28
C VAL A 291 -11.73 -15.83 12.46
N GLY A 292 -12.79 -16.35 13.09
CA GLY A 292 -13.77 -17.18 12.41
C GLY A 292 -14.48 -16.46 11.27
N SER A 293 -14.95 -15.23 11.51
CA SER A 293 -15.60 -14.42 10.47
C SER A 293 -14.64 -14.02 9.35
N LEU A 294 -13.41 -13.62 9.66
CA LEU A 294 -12.41 -13.28 8.66
C LEU A 294 -12.04 -14.48 7.79
N LEU A 295 -11.90 -15.67 8.38
CA LEU A 295 -11.62 -16.91 7.62
C LEU A 295 -12.80 -17.28 6.71
N ILE A 296 -14.04 -17.17 7.19
CA ILE A 296 -15.22 -17.45 6.36
C ILE A 296 -15.34 -16.44 5.22
N LEU A 297 -15.19 -15.15 5.51
CA LEU A 297 -15.25 -14.08 4.51
C LEU A 297 -14.12 -14.21 3.50
N LYS A 298 -12.90 -14.57 3.94
CA LYS A 298 -11.77 -14.83 3.04
C LYS A 298 -11.96 -16.09 2.19
N GLY A 299 -12.54 -17.14 2.76
CA GLY A 299 -12.93 -18.30 1.96
C GLY A 299 -13.95 -17.92 0.89
N LEU A 300 -15.00 -17.18 1.24
CA LEU A 300 -16.00 -16.72 0.28
C LEU A 300 -15.38 -15.85 -0.81
N ASP A 301 -14.44 -14.99 -0.43
CA ASP A 301 -13.68 -14.14 -1.33
C ASP A 301 -12.87 -14.94 -2.36
N ASP A 302 -12.04 -15.88 -1.88
CA ASP A 302 -11.20 -16.72 -2.74
C ASP A 302 -12.03 -17.63 -3.66
N PHE A 303 -13.17 -18.15 -3.19
CA PHE A 303 -14.00 -19.08 -3.95
C PHE A 303 -15.07 -18.43 -4.84
N VAL A 304 -15.53 -17.21 -4.53
CA VAL A 304 -16.66 -16.57 -5.21
C VAL A 304 -16.26 -15.24 -5.83
N LEU A 305 -15.64 -14.34 -5.06
CA LEU A 305 -15.35 -12.98 -5.51
C LEU A 305 -14.18 -12.95 -6.50
N GLN A 306 -13.08 -13.65 -6.22
CA GLN A 306 -11.95 -13.72 -7.14
C GLN A 306 -12.30 -14.33 -8.51
N PRO A 307 -12.95 -15.51 -8.62
CA PRO A 307 -13.28 -16.04 -9.93
C PRO A 307 -14.29 -15.19 -10.70
N THR A 308 -15.12 -14.36 -10.04
CA THR A 308 -16.10 -13.50 -10.72
C THR A 308 -15.54 -12.12 -11.10
N LEU A 309 -14.61 -11.57 -10.34
CA LEU A 309 -14.03 -10.25 -10.57
C LEU A 309 -12.80 -10.28 -11.50
N TYR A 310 -12.08 -11.42 -11.56
CA TYR A 310 -10.85 -11.56 -12.35
C TYR A 310 -11.02 -12.34 -13.65
N SER A 311 -12.18 -12.96 -13.88
CA SER A 311 -12.55 -13.57 -15.17
C SER A 311 -12.84 -12.50 -16.22
#